data_AF-A0A1S4B8G7-F1
#
_entry.id   AF-A0A1S4B8G7-F1
#
_cell.length_a   1.000
_cell.length_b   1.000
_cell.length_c   1.000
_cell.angle_alpha   90.00
_cell.angle_beta   90.00
_cell.angle_gamma   90.00
#
_symmetry.space_group_name_H-M   'P 1'
#
loop_
_entity.id
_entity.type
_entity.pdbx_description
1 polymer ?
#
loop_
_entity_poly.entity_id
_entity_poly.type
_entity_poly.pdbx_seq_one_letter_code
_entity_poly.pdbx_strand_id
1 'polypeptide(L)'
;MGIKAISKPLFCHSKLLCISLLYLFTSLFLALYTSFISPTNCLFRYSPNDPIQTPLFLYNSSYGEHKHALPTFRSSCNSPVYFSDYWAALKEINEFSENSTFLGSQNLRYIQGNAASFGGNFSIKKRFSYFDHSDDGIEIPCGFFKQFPISNSDRMAMEKCKGVVVISAIFNDHDKIRQPKGLGKETPYSICFYMFVDDVTLKGLQYHNLISKNSDGNSVGVWRIVKVAKEHLYENSAMNGVIPKYLVHRLFPNSKYSIWIDAKMQLVVDPFLLIHSLVIKENVDMAISRHPFFVHTMEEAMATGRWKKWWDVDGLKKQMETYCENGLQPWNPEKPYPSV
;
A
#
# COMPACT_ATOMS: atom_id res chain seq x y z
N MET A 1 32.57 -60.46 60.38
CA MET A 1 32.16 -60.39 58.97
C MET A 1 30.73 -60.91 58.85
N GLY A 2 29.81 -60.08 58.38
CA GLY A 2 28.42 -60.45 58.12
C GLY A 2 27.76 -59.32 57.34
N ILE A 3 27.86 -59.40 56.01
CA ILE A 3 27.42 -58.37 55.07
C ILE A 3 25.89 -58.31 55.10
N LYS A 4 25.32 -57.18 55.56
CA LYS A 4 23.89 -56.89 55.37
C LYS A 4 23.66 -56.59 53.89
N ALA A 5 22.98 -57.49 53.19
CA ALA A 5 22.53 -57.28 51.83
C ALA A 5 21.53 -56.10 51.80
N ILE A 6 21.91 -55.02 51.12
CA ILE A 6 21.02 -53.91 50.83
C ILE A 6 20.08 -54.36 49.71
N SER A 7 18.81 -54.61 50.03
CA SER A 7 17.79 -54.89 49.02
C SER A 7 17.58 -53.65 48.16
N LYS A 8 17.70 -53.80 46.83
CA LYS A 8 17.40 -52.71 45.87
C LYS A 8 15.96 -52.22 46.08
N PRO A 9 15.69 -50.91 45.97
CA PRO A 9 14.34 -50.38 46.13
C PRO A 9 13.37 -51.02 45.13
N LEU A 10 12.16 -51.35 45.60
CA LEU A 10 11.08 -52.04 44.86
C LEU A 10 10.72 -51.39 43.50
N PHE A 11 11.05 -50.10 43.33
CA PHE A 11 10.87 -49.37 42.07
C PHE A 11 11.64 -49.96 40.89
N CYS A 12 12.72 -50.72 41.11
CA CYS A 12 13.55 -51.28 40.05
C CYS A 12 13.18 -52.72 39.63
N HIS A 13 12.16 -53.35 40.24
CA HIS A 13 11.79 -54.74 39.92
C HIS A 13 10.74 -54.86 38.81
N SER A 14 9.91 -53.84 38.61
CA SER A 14 8.94 -53.85 37.53
C SER A 14 9.48 -53.11 36.32
N LYS A 15 9.99 -53.87 35.34
CA LYS A 15 10.37 -53.32 34.02
C LYS A 15 9.23 -52.50 33.41
N LEU A 16 7.98 -52.94 33.60
CA LEU A 16 6.78 -52.22 33.16
C LEU A 16 6.64 -50.86 33.85
N LEU A 17 6.80 -50.77 35.18
CA LEU A 17 6.70 -49.49 35.88
C LEU A 17 7.77 -48.49 35.42
N CYS A 18 9.00 -48.96 35.23
CA CYS A 18 10.09 -48.13 34.72
C CYS A 18 9.81 -47.62 33.29
N ILE A 19 9.30 -48.49 32.41
CA ILE A 19 8.92 -48.11 31.05
C ILE A 19 7.74 -47.12 31.07
N SER A 20 6.73 -47.34 31.91
CA SER A 20 5.58 -46.44 32.06
C SER A 20 5.99 -45.06 32.58
N LEU A 21 6.92 -44.98 33.54
CA LEU A 21 7.44 -43.71 34.06
C LEU A 21 8.30 -42.99 33.02
N LEU A 22 9.12 -43.72 32.27
CA LEU A 22 9.91 -43.12 31.18
C LEU A 22 8.98 -42.60 30.07
N TYR A 23 7.94 -43.35 29.73
CA TYR A 23 6.93 -42.93 28.76
C TYR A 23 6.15 -41.71 29.25
N LEU A 24 5.72 -41.70 30.52
CA LEU A 24 5.08 -40.55 31.13
C LEU A 24 6.00 -39.33 31.09
N PHE A 25 7.26 -39.46 31.49
CA PHE A 25 8.20 -38.33 31.53
C PHE A 25 8.50 -37.79 30.13
N THR A 26 8.71 -38.66 29.14
CA THR A 26 8.93 -38.26 27.75
C THR A 26 7.67 -37.64 27.14
N SER A 27 6.48 -38.17 27.41
CA SER A 27 5.22 -37.60 26.95
C SER A 27 4.90 -36.26 27.61
N LEU A 28 5.21 -36.09 28.90
CA LEU A 28 5.01 -34.84 29.64
C LEU A 28 6.01 -33.78 29.17
N PHE A 29 7.26 -34.17 28.92
CA PHE A 29 8.27 -33.29 28.34
C PHE A 29 7.90 -32.91 26.91
N LEU A 30 7.39 -33.84 26.09
CA LEU A 30 6.92 -33.54 24.75
C LEU A 30 5.67 -32.66 24.77
N ALA A 31 4.75 -32.88 25.71
CA ALA A 31 3.57 -32.04 25.91
C ALA A 31 3.95 -30.62 26.38
N LEU A 32 4.88 -30.50 27.33
CA LEU A 32 5.41 -29.21 27.79
C LEU A 32 6.21 -28.52 26.67
N TYR A 33 7.05 -29.25 25.95
CA TYR A 33 7.78 -28.75 24.80
C TYR A 33 6.81 -28.27 23.71
N THR A 34 5.79 -29.04 23.35
CA THR A 34 4.80 -28.62 22.35
C THR A 34 3.86 -27.52 22.83
N SER A 35 3.60 -27.41 24.15
CA SER A 35 2.77 -26.34 24.73
C SER A 35 3.52 -25.01 24.89
N PHE A 36 4.80 -25.05 25.29
CA PHE A 36 5.64 -23.85 25.45
C PHE A 36 6.34 -23.45 24.15
N ILE A 37 6.77 -24.43 23.36
CA ILE A 37 7.31 -24.31 22.00
C ILE A 37 6.23 -24.85 21.06
N SER A 38 5.06 -24.23 21.11
CA SER A 38 4.13 -24.34 19.99
C SER A 38 4.84 -23.74 18.77
N PRO A 39 4.78 -24.36 17.57
CA PRO A 39 5.32 -23.78 16.34
C PRO A 39 4.64 -22.46 15.96
N THR A 40 3.64 -22.02 16.73
CA THR A 40 2.94 -20.76 16.59
C THR A 40 3.52 -19.61 17.41
N ASN A 41 4.35 -19.88 18.43
CA ASN A 41 4.94 -18.84 19.27
C ASN A 41 6.26 -18.38 18.65
N CYS A 42 6.17 -17.44 17.71
CA CYS A 42 7.33 -16.75 17.19
C CYS A 42 8.04 -16.04 18.36
N LEU A 43 9.28 -16.42 18.65
CA LEU A 43 10.13 -15.74 19.63
C LEU A 43 10.50 -14.36 19.07
N PHE A 44 9.65 -13.36 19.32
CA PHE A 44 9.93 -11.99 18.93
C PHE A 44 10.91 -11.37 19.93
N ARG A 45 12.11 -11.07 19.47
CA ARG A 45 13.08 -10.26 20.22
C ARG A 45 12.65 -8.80 20.07
N TYR A 46 12.12 -8.19 21.14
CA TYR A 46 11.74 -6.78 21.13
C TYR A 46 12.99 -5.89 20.97
N SER A 47 13.06 -5.18 19.86
CA SER A 47 14.02 -4.11 19.56
C SER A 47 13.25 -2.78 19.48
N PRO A 48 13.85 -1.66 19.92
CA PRO A 48 13.29 -0.32 19.66
C PRO A 48 13.13 0.01 18.18
N ASN A 49 13.84 -0.71 17.31
CA ASN A 49 13.73 -0.60 15.84
C ASN A 49 12.65 -1.53 15.27
N ASP A 50 12.01 -2.35 16.10
CA ASP A 50 10.97 -3.24 15.61
C ASP A 50 9.76 -2.43 15.17
N PRO A 51 9.12 -2.85 14.07
CA PRO A 51 7.87 -2.26 13.67
C PRO A 51 6.76 -2.59 14.68
N ILE A 52 5.70 -1.80 14.63
CA ILE A 52 4.49 -1.94 15.43
C ILE A 52 3.93 -3.35 15.24
N GLN A 53 4.02 -4.16 16.30
CA GLN A 53 3.55 -5.55 16.32
C GLN A 53 2.05 -5.66 16.64
N THR A 54 1.50 -4.67 17.34
CA THR A 54 0.08 -4.62 17.67
C THR A 54 -0.75 -4.24 16.45
N PRO A 55 -1.93 -4.84 16.24
CA PRO A 55 -2.83 -4.42 15.18
C PRO A 55 -3.13 -2.91 15.29
N LEU A 56 -2.93 -2.17 14.19
CA LEU A 56 -3.22 -0.73 14.12
C LEU A 56 -4.71 -0.42 14.25
N PHE A 57 -5.56 -1.39 13.95
CA PHE A 57 -7.00 -1.26 13.99
C PHE A 57 -7.64 -2.63 14.22
N LEU A 58 -8.69 -2.66 15.04
CA LEU A 58 -9.49 -3.86 15.27
C LEU A 58 -10.77 -3.73 14.46
N TYR A 59 -10.96 -4.63 13.51
CA TYR A 59 -12.16 -4.67 12.70
C TYR A 59 -13.29 -5.37 13.45
N ASN A 60 -14.50 -4.84 13.30
CA ASN A 60 -15.70 -5.52 13.76
C ASN A 60 -15.88 -6.84 13.00
N SER A 61 -16.49 -7.83 13.67
CA SER A 61 -16.76 -9.15 13.09
C SER A 61 -17.59 -9.10 11.80
N SER A 62 -18.38 -8.04 11.60
CA SER A 62 -19.21 -7.84 10.42
C SER A 62 -18.44 -7.38 9.18
N TYR A 63 -17.26 -6.75 9.32
CA TYR A 63 -16.49 -6.23 8.17
C TYR A 63 -15.49 -7.25 7.65
N GLY A 64 -14.66 -7.84 8.52
CA GLY A 64 -13.56 -8.75 8.17
C GLY A 64 -12.46 -8.12 7.28
N GLU A 65 -11.19 -8.51 7.45
CA GLU A 65 -10.05 -7.89 6.71
C GLU A 65 -9.99 -8.27 5.22
N HIS A 66 -10.72 -9.32 4.79
CA HIS A 66 -10.65 -9.86 3.44
C HIS A 66 -12.04 -10.01 2.81
N LYS A 67 -12.20 -9.56 1.55
CA LYS A 67 -13.46 -9.70 0.78
C LYS A 67 -13.60 -11.08 0.16
N HIS A 68 -12.48 -11.72 -0.18
CA HIS A 68 -12.41 -13.08 -0.69
C HIS A 68 -11.65 -13.95 0.31
N ALA A 69 -12.12 -15.17 0.52
CA ALA A 69 -11.45 -16.15 1.37
C ALA A 69 -10.16 -16.62 0.68
N LEU A 70 -9.01 -16.41 1.33
CA LEU A 70 -7.83 -17.24 1.11
C LEU A 70 -7.40 -17.76 2.48
N PRO A 71 -7.89 -18.92 2.92
CA PRO A 71 -7.23 -19.67 3.97
C PRO A 71 -6.04 -20.34 3.31
N THR A 72 -4.93 -19.64 3.18
CA THR A 72 -3.67 -20.36 3.10
C THR A 72 -3.23 -20.58 4.53
N PHE A 73 -2.95 -21.83 4.89
CA PHE A 73 -2.17 -22.18 6.08
C PHE A 73 -0.77 -21.55 5.91
N ARG A 74 -0.65 -20.23 6.04
CA ARG A 74 0.64 -19.56 6.14
C ARG A 74 1.03 -19.56 7.60
N SER A 75 2.28 -19.93 7.85
CA SER A 75 2.93 -19.86 9.15
C SER A 75 2.54 -18.58 9.87
N SER A 76 2.05 -18.71 11.11
CA SER A 76 1.66 -17.60 11.98
C SER A 76 2.78 -16.60 12.28
N CYS A 77 4.00 -16.88 11.82
CA CYS A 77 5.14 -15.97 11.87
C CYS A 77 5.24 -15.15 10.58
N ASN A 78 4.45 -14.08 10.47
CA ASN A 78 4.86 -12.94 9.67
C ASN A 78 5.86 -12.14 10.50
N SER A 79 7.15 -12.44 10.37
CA SER A 79 8.17 -11.50 10.85
C SER A 79 8.13 -10.31 9.89
N PRO A 80 7.79 -9.10 10.36
CA PRO A 80 7.85 -7.94 9.50
C PRO A 80 9.30 -7.74 9.07
N VAL A 81 9.52 -7.26 7.84
CA VAL A 81 10.86 -7.09 7.28
C VAL A 81 11.63 -6.12 8.18
N TYR A 82 12.56 -6.64 8.97
CA TYR A 82 13.37 -5.86 9.89
C TYR A 82 14.41 -5.07 9.08
N PHE A 83 14.37 -3.75 9.22
CA PHE A 83 15.39 -2.87 8.67
C PHE A 83 16.06 -2.12 9.81
N SER A 84 17.36 -2.36 10.00
CA SER A 84 18.21 -1.59 10.91
C SER A 84 18.22 -0.10 10.57
N ASP A 85 17.94 0.24 9.32
CA ASP A 85 18.17 1.56 8.74
C ASP A 85 16.92 2.46 8.81
N TYR A 86 15.86 2.04 9.50
CA TYR A 86 14.62 2.81 9.64
C TYR A 86 14.87 4.26 10.08
N TRP A 87 15.65 4.46 11.13
CA TRP A 87 15.95 5.80 11.65
C TRP A 87 16.79 6.62 10.69
N ALA A 88 17.67 5.98 9.92
CA ALA A 88 18.47 6.66 8.90
C ALA A 88 17.57 7.13 7.75
N ALA A 89 16.71 6.25 7.23
CA ALA A 89 15.76 6.57 6.18
C ALA A 89 14.78 7.68 6.61
N LEU A 90 14.24 7.60 7.83
CA LEU A 90 13.37 8.63 8.39
C LEU A 90 14.08 9.99 8.48
N LYS A 91 15.30 10.01 9.02
CA LYS A 91 16.08 11.24 9.16
C LYS A 91 16.36 11.88 7.81
N GLU A 92 16.86 11.09 6.85
CA GLU A 92 17.20 11.55 5.51
C GLU A 92 15.97 12.11 4.78
N ILE A 93 14.84 11.40 4.82
CA ILE A 93 13.61 11.85 4.17
C ILE A 93 13.06 13.13 4.80
N ASN A 94 13.13 13.27 6.13
CA ASN A 94 12.72 14.48 6.82
C ASN A 94 13.62 15.67 6.46
N GLU A 95 14.94 15.49 6.44
CA GLU A 95 15.90 16.51 6.02
C GLU A 95 15.65 16.95 4.57
N PHE A 96 15.37 16.03 3.65
CA PHE A 96 14.98 16.36 2.28
C PHE A 96 13.67 17.15 2.22
N SER A 97 12.67 16.77 3.02
CA SER A 97 11.39 17.49 3.08
C SER A 97 11.57 18.91 3.60
N GLU A 98 12.36 19.11 4.65
CA GLU A 98 12.64 20.44 5.21
C GLU A 98 13.46 21.31 4.25
N ASN A 99 14.52 20.76 3.65
CA ASN A 99 15.36 21.46 2.68
C ASN A 99 14.60 21.84 1.41
N SER A 100 13.68 20.98 0.93
CA SER A 100 12.82 21.32 -0.22
C SER A 100 11.86 22.49 0.08
N THR A 101 11.44 22.61 1.34
CA THR A 101 10.63 23.73 1.82
C THR A 101 11.47 25.02 1.93
N PHE A 102 12.75 24.90 2.32
CA PHE A 102 13.69 26.03 2.48
C PHE A 102 14.25 26.56 1.15
N LEU A 103 14.54 25.67 0.20
CA LEU A 103 15.03 26.01 -1.14
C LEU A 103 13.93 26.49 -2.09
N GLY A 104 12.68 26.57 -1.61
CA GLY A 104 11.53 26.98 -2.42
C GLY A 104 11.42 26.11 -3.66
N SER A 105 11.26 24.78 -3.48
CA SER A 105 11.06 23.86 -4.61
C SER A 105 10.12 24.51 -5.61
N GLN A 106 10.59 24.74 -6.84
CA GLN A 106 9.81 25.41 -7.88
C GLN A 106 8.58 24.54 -8.13
N ASN A 107 7.48 24.89 -7.47
CA ASN A 107 6.26 24.13 -7.54
C ASN A 107 5.77 24.25 -8.97
N LEU A 108 5.60 23.10 -9.63
CA LEU A 108 4.99 23.03 -10.95
C LEU A 108 3.71 23.87 -10.94
N ARG A 109 3.64 24.82 -11.87
CA ARG A 109 2.46 25.65 -12.04
C ARG A 109 1.53 24.93 -12.99
N TYR A 110 0.25 24.92 -12.67
CA TYR A 110 -0.73 24.18 -13.45
C TYR A 110 -1.78 25.12 -13.99
N ILE A 111 -2.14 24.92 -15.25
CA ILE A 111 -3.22 25.66 -15.88
C ILE A 111 -4.51 25.36 -15.10
N GLN A 112 -5.13 26.42 -14.59
CA GLN A 112 -6.48 26.36 -14.05
C GLN A 112 -7.47 26.33 -15.21
N GLY A 113 -8.50 25.50 -15.12
CA GLY A 113 -9.55 25.50 -16.13
C GLY A 113 -10.86 24.93 -15.63
N ASN A 114 -11.88 25.11 -16.46
CA ASN A 114 -13.25 24.66 -16.22
C ASN A 114 -13.76 23.91 -17.46
N ALA A 115 -13.23 22.71 -17.68
CA ALA A 115 -13.62 21.82 -18.76
C ALA A 115 -14.53 20.69 -18.26
N ALA A 116 -15.24 20.04 -19.19
CA ALA A 116 -16.10 18.90 -18.88
C ALA A 116 -15.33 17.65 -18.41
N SER A 117 -14.06 17.50 -18.83
CA SER A 117 -13.19 16.36 -18.51
C SER A 117 -12.02 16.78 -17.63
N PHE A 118 -11.52 15.85 -16.81
CA PHE A 118 -10.38 16.11 -15.93
C PHE A 118 -9.10 16.51 -16.68
N GLY A 119 -8.85 15.93 -17.85
CA GLY A 119 -7.66 16.19 -18.67
C GLY A 119 -7.84 17.28 -19.73
N GLY A 120 -9.01 17.95 -19.79
CA GLY A 120 -9.33 18.91 -20.84
C GLY A 120 -9.41 18.27 -22.25
N ASN A 121 -9.39 19.13 -23.28
CA ASN A 121 -9.41 18.72 -24.69
C ASN A 121 -8.21 19.31 -25.45
N PHE A 122 -7.01 18.80 -25.13
CA PHE A 122 -5.76 19.22 -25.78
C PHE A 122 -5.41 18.32 -26.96
N SER A 123 -5.00 18.93 -28.08
CA SER A 123 -4.43 18.22 -29.23
C SER A 123 -3.11 17.53 -28.86
N ILE A 124 -2.78 16.46 -29.57
CA ILE A 124 -1.54 15.70 -29.36
C ILE A 124 -0.30 16.60 -29.45
N LYS A 125 -0.23 17.47 -30.48
CA LYS A 125 0.87 18.44 -30.66
C LYS A 125 1.05 19.33 -29.42
N LYS A 126 -0.06 19.83 -28.86
CA LYS A 126 -0.03 20.65 -27.64
C LYS A 126 0.36 19.83 -26.41
N ARG A 127 0.01 18.55 -26.31
CA ARG A 127 0.47 17.70 -25.20
C ARG A 127 1.99 17.48 -25.27
N PHE A 128 2.53 17.21 -26.46
CA PHE A 128 3.97 17.01 -26.65
C PHE A 128 4.81 18.24 -26.35
N SER A 129 4.28 19.46 -26.58
CA SER A 129 5.01 20.68 -26.22
C SER A 129 5.22 20.87 -24.71
N TYR A 130 4.56 20.07 -23.85
CA TYR A 130 4.77 20.08 -22.40
C TYR A 130 5.49 18.81 -21.90
N PHE A 131 5.90 17.89 -22.78
CA PHE A 131 6.53 16.64 -22.36
C PHE A 131 7.94 16.88 -21.83
N ASP A 132 8.73 17.69 -22.53
CA ASP A 132 10.06 18.13 -22.11
C ASP A 132 9.94 19.54 -21.52
N HIS A 133 9.53 19.60 -20.25
CA HIS A 133 9.29 20.86 -19.55
C HIS A 133 10.55 21.31 -18.81
N SER A 134 11.15 22.41 -19.26
CA SER A 134 12.13 23.17 -18.48
C SER A 134 11.43 24.10 -17.50
N ASP A 135 12.06 24.37 -16.37
CA ASP A 135 11.59 25.26 -15.32
C ASP A 135 11.64 26.74 -15.74
N ASP A 136 10.77 27.11 -16.69
CA ASP A 136 10.68 28.41 -17.35
C ASP A 136 9.48 29.25 -16.87
N GLY A 137 8.77 28.76 -15.84
CA GLY A 137 7.58 29.38 -15.29
C GLY A 137 6.30 29.16 -16.10
N ILE A 138 6.31 28.33 -17.15
CA ILE A 138 5.12 27.98 -17.94
C ILE A 138 4.18 27.07 -17.13
N GLU A 139 2.89 27.37 -17.19
CA GLU A 139 1.85 26.53 -16.60
C GLU A 139 1.59 25.26 -17.44
N ILE A 140 1.54 24.11 -16.77
CA ILE A 140 1.34 22.79 -17.38
C ILE A 140 -0.14 22.38 -17.35
N PRO A 141 -0.73 21.88 -18.45
CA PRO A 141 -2.08 21.32 -18.47
C PRO A 141 -2.14 19.90 -17.87
N CYS A 142 -1.85 19.77 -16.57
CA CYS A 142 -1.84 18.47 -15.87
C CYS A 142 -3.09 18.29 -14.98
N GLY A 143 -4.20 17.87 -15.58
CA GLY A 143 -5.41 17.47 -14.86
C GLY A 143 -6.15 18.61 -14.11
N PHE A 144 -7.25 18.24 -13.44
CA PHE A 144 -8.15 19.15 -12.71
C PHE A 144 -8.69 20.35 -13.48
N PHE A 145 -8.84 20.20 -14.80
CA PHE A 145 -9.73 21.08 -15.57
C PHE A 145 -11.20 20.91 -15.17
N LYS A 146 -11.52 19.76 -14.58
CA LYS A 146 -12.74 19.55 -13.79
C LYS A 146 -12.33 19.46 -12.33
N GLN A 147 -13.01 20.19 -11.45
CA GLN A 147 -12.68 20.18 -10.03
C GLN A 147 -12.87 18.77 -9.44
N PHE A 148 -11.88 18.29 -8.69
CA PHE A 148 -12.02 17.04 -7.95
C PHE A 148 -12.98 17.24 -6.78
N PRO A 149 -14.07 16.46 -6.69
CA PRO A 149 -15.21 16.77 -5.84
C PRO A 149 -14.99 16.28 -4.40
N ILE A 150 -14.09 16.96 -3.70
CA ILE A 150 -13.78 16.75 -2.27
C ILE A 150 -14.13 17.98 -1.45
N SER A 151 -14.36 17.79 -0.15
CA SER A 151 -14.67 18.87 0.78
C SER A 151 -13.50 19.85 0.93
N ASN A 152 -13.80 21.10 1.30
CA ASN A 152 -12.75 22.09 1.59
C ASN A 152 -11.91 21.71 2.82
N SER A 153 -12.51 21.06 3.82
CA SER A 153 -11.78 20.56 5.00
C SER A 153 -10.79 19.47 4.63
N ASP A 154 -11.16 18.54 3.75
CA ASP A 154 -10.24 17.51 3.25
C ASP A 154 -9.15 18.12 2.38
N ARG A 155 -9.49 19.06 1.49
CA ARG A 155 -8.49 19.79 0.68
C ARG A 155 -7.44 20.46 1.55
N MET A 156 -7.86 21.21 2.57
CA MET A 156 -6.94 21.85 3.52
C MET A 156 -6.12 20.83 4.33
N ALA A 157 -6.68 19.68 4.67
CA ALA A 157 -5.93 18.62 5.34
C ALA A 157 -4.87 18.01 4.42
N MET A 158 -5.20 17.78 3.15
CA MET A 158 -4.30 17.24 2.14
C MET A 158 -3.15 18.21 1.82
N GLU A 159 -3.44 19.51 1.74
CA GLU A 159 -2.41 20.56 1.60
C GLU A 159 -1.45 20.62 2.80
N LYS A 160 -1.89 20.24 4.01
CA LYS A 160 -1.02 20.20 5.19
C LYS A 160 -0.08 19.00 5.22
N CYS A 161 -0.32 17.98 4.39
CA CYS A 161 0.54 16.82 4.34
C CYS A 161 1.90 17.19 3.74
N LYS A 162 2.97 16.96 4.50
CA LYS A 162 4.36 17.22 4.10
C LYS A 162 5.16 15.93 4.11
N GLY A 163 6.27 15.89 3.39
CA GLY A 163 7.13 14.70 3.33
C GLY A 163 6.49 13.59 2.50
N VAL A 164 5.91 12.59 3.16
CA VAL A 164 5.40 11.38 2.49
C VAL A 164 3.89 11.25 2.63
N VAL A 165 3.22 10.96 1.51
CA VAL A 165 1.81 10.55 1.49
C VAL A 165 1.63 9.14 0.95
N VAL A 166 0.85 8.33 1.64
CA VAL A 166 0.38 7.02 1.15
C VAL A 166 -1.10 7.14 0.81
N ILE A 167 -1.44 6.80 -0.43
CA ILE A 167 -2.79 6.94 -0.95
C ILE A 167 -3.34 5.63 -1.51
N SER A 168 -4.64 5.44 -1.33
CA SER A 168 -5.42 4.36 -1.93
C SER A 168 -6.84 4.87 -2.21
N ALA A 169 -7.61 4.13 -3.00
CA ALA A 169 -9.01 4.44 -3.24
C ALA A 169 -9.90 3.20 -3.33
N ILE A 170 -11.13 3.32 -2.83
CA ILE A 170 -12.18 2.32 -2.96
C ILE A 170 -13.45 3.01 -3.43
N PHE A 171 -13.89 2.67 -4.64
CA PHE A 171 -15.14 3.18 -5.20
C PHE A 171 -16.13 2.04 -5.31
N ASN A 172 -17.42 2.34 -5.13
CA ASN A 172 -18.53 1.41 -5.29
C ASN A 172 -18.42 0.13 -4.44
N ASP A 173 -17.82 0.26 -3.25
CA ASP A 173 -17.60 -0.82 -2.27
C ASP A 173 -16.92 -2.07 -2.88
N HIS A 174 -16.05 -1.86 -3.88
CA HIS A 174 -15.41 -2.98 -4.60
C HIS A 174 -14.41 -3.74 -3.74
N ASP A 175 -13.79 -3.09 -2.76
CA ASP A 175 -12.71 -3.63 -1.94
C ASP A 175 -12.88 -3.27 -0.46
N LYS A 176 -11.99 -3.79 0.40
CA LYS A 176 -11.98 -3.52 1.85
C LYS A 176 -10.77 -2.69 2.24
N ILE A 177 -10.93 -1.85 3.24
CA ILE A 177 -9.81 -1.10 3.84
C ILE A 177 -8.92 -2.08 4.57
N ARG A 178 -7.65 -2.17 4.15
CA ARG A 178 -6.61 -2.98 4.80
C ARG A 178 -5.65 -2.05 5.52
N GLN A 179 -5.40 -2.29 6.82
CA GLN A 179 -4.35 -1.56 7.53
C GLN A 179 -2.97 -1.97 7.00
N PRO A 180 -2.01 -1.04 6.90
CA PRO A 180 -0.63 -1.41 6.68
C PRO A 180 -0.10 -2.27 7.84
N LYS A 181 0.90 -3.10 7.54
CA LYS A 181 1.63 -3.93 8.51
C LYS A 181 3.11 -3.57 8.44
N GLY A 182 3.82 -3.78 9.54
CA GLY A 182 5.26 -3.54 9.58
C GLY A 182 5.64 -2.05 9.58
N LEU A 183 4.77 -1.17 10.08
CA LEU A 183 5.09 0.25 10.22
C LEU A 183 6.05 0.47 11.40
N GLY A 184 7.08 1.29 11.21
CA GLY A 184 7.90 1.80 12.30
C GLY A 184 7.10 2.69 13.25
N LYS A 185 7.64 2.91 14.45
CA LYS A 185 6.93 3.61 15.54
C LYS A 185 6.52 5.04 15.18
N GLU A 186 7.39 5.78 14.50
CA GLU A 186 7.14 7.20 14.15
C GLU A 186 6.29 7.35 12.87
N THR A 187 6.21 6.28 12.07
CA THR A 187 5.59 6.32 10.75
C THR A 187 4.13 6.79 10.75
N PRO A 188 3.24 6.34 11.66
CA PRO A 188 1.86 6.84 11.71
C PRO A 188 1.72 8.33 12.03
N TYR A 189 2.76 8.95 12.61
CA TYR A 189 2.77 10.37 12.99
C TYR A 189 3.46 11.24 11.93
N SER A 190 4.43 10.69 11.21
CA SER A 190 5.21 11.42 10.20
C SER A 190 4.65 11.27 8.77
N ILE A 191 3.88 10.23 8.49
CA ILE A 191 3.35 9.94 7.14
C ILE A 191 1.84 10.10 7.13
N CYS A 192 1.32 10.73 6.07
CA CYS A 192 -0.12 10.86 5.92
C CYS A 192 -0.70 9.69 5.11
N PHE A 193 -1.70 9.02 5.66
CA PHE A 193 -2.41 7.92 5.00
C PHE A 193 -3.81 8.37 4.59
N TYR A 194 -4.11 8.30 3.30
CA TYR A 194 -5.37 8.77 2.73
C TYR A 194 -6.07 7.70 1.90
N MET A 195 -7.36 7.53 2.13
CA MET A 195 -8.21 6.58 1.42
C MET A 195 -9.41 7.33 0.81
N PHE A 196 -9.44 7.41 -0.52
CA PHE A 196 -10.54 8.04 -1.25
C PHE A 196 -11.71 7.08 -1.40
N VAL A 197 -12.91 7.51 -1.03
CA VAL A 197 -14.13 6.68 -1.09
C VAL A 197 -15.31 7.45 -1.66
N ASP A 198 -16.23 6.76 -2.34
CA ASP A 198 -17.53 7.34 -2.70
C ASP A 198 -18.60 7.10 -1.62
N ASP A 199 -19.77 7.70 -1.83
CA ASP A 199 -20.95 7.59 -0.97
C ASP A 199 -21.37 6.14 -0.72
N VAL A 200 -21.22 5.26 -1.72
CA VAL A 200 -21.57 3.84 -1.60
C VAL A 200 -20.64 3.17 -0.59
N THR A 201 -19.34 3.32 -0.79
CA THR A 201 -18.32 2.75 0.09
C THR A 201 -18.41 3.35 1.49
N LEU A 202 -18.59 4.67 1.61
CA LEU A 202 -18.74 5.34 2.90
C LEU A 202 -19.94 4.81 3.70
N LYS A 203 -21.09 4.60 3.05
CA LYS A 203 -22.27 3.98 3.68
C LYS A 203 -21.98 2.55 4.13
N GLY A 204 -21.21 1.78 3.36
CA GLY A 204 -20.74 0.46 3.75
C GLY A 204 -19.91 0.50 5.03
N LEU A 205 -18.93 1.40 5.11
CA LEU A 205 -18.10 1.58 6.30
C LEU A 205 -18.93 1.97 7.54
N GLN A 206 -19.92 2.85 7.37
CA GLN A 206 -20.84 3.23 8.44
C GLN A 206 -21.76 2.08 8.87
N TYR A 207 -22.27 1.28 7.91
CA TYR A 207 -23.09 0.10 8.20
C TYR A 207 -22.33 -0.93 9.04
N HIS A 208 -21.03 -1.10 8.77
CA HIS A 208 -20.15 -1.98 9.54
C HIS A 208 -19.63 -1.34 10.84
N ASN A 209 -20.10 -0.14 11.20
CA ASN A 209 -19.67 0.63 12.37
C ASN A 209 -18.15 0.87 12.42
N LEU A 210 -17.50 1.03 11.25
CA LEU A 210 -16.08 1.39 11.18
C LEU A 210 -15.86 2.90 11.32
N ILE A 211 -16.85 3.69 10.91
CA ILE A 211 -16.86 5.14 11.01
C ILE A 211 -18.21 5.55 11.58
N SER A 212 -18.22 6.50 12.51
CA SER A 212 -19.46 7.04 13.05
C SER A 212 -20.13 7.98 12.04
N LYS A 213 -21.46 7.95 11.98
CA LYS A 213 -22.24 8.89 11.16
C LYS A 213 -22.16 10.34 11.65
N ASN A 214 -21.77 10.53 12.92
CA ASN A 214 -21.91 11.79 13.65
C ASN A 214 -20.55 12.38 14.10
N SER A 215 -19.43 11.81 13.69
CA SER A 215 -18.09 12.29 14.08
C SER A 215 -17.43 13.10 12.98
N ASP A 216 -16.79 14.20 13.35
CA ASP A 216 -16.00 15.05 12.44
C ASP A 216 -14.71 14.37 11.93
N GLY A 217 -14.32 13.24 12.53
CA GLY A 217 -13.16 12.44 12.14
C GLY A 217 -13.56 11.19 11.35
N ASN A 218 -13.45 11.23 10.03
CA ASN A 218 -13.60 10.03 9.19
C ASN A 218 -12.24 9.33 9.08
N SER A 219 -11.86 8.51 10.05
CA SER A 219 -10.64 7.69 9.99
C SER A 219 -10.91 6.22 10.32
N VAL A 220 -10.23 5.32 9.62
CA VAL A 220 -10.24 3.87 9.88
C VAL A 220 -8.80 3.41 10.08
N GLY A 221 -8.40 3.24 11.34
CA GLY A 221 -7.00 3.02 11.70
C GLY A 221 -6.14 4.21 11.30
N VAL A 222 -5.06 3.97 10.55
CA VAL A 222 -4.20 5.06 10.04
C VAL A 222 -4.83 5.83 8.88
N TRP A 223 -5.79 5.21 8.17
CA TRP A 223 -6.37 5.81 6.96
C TRP A 223 -7.33 6.94 7.31
N ARG A 224 -7.00 8.17 6.89
CA ARG A 224 -7.95 9.26 6.78
C ARG A 224 -8.83 9.06 5.55
N ILE A 225 -10.13 9.07 5.75
CA ILE A 225 -11.13 8.79 4.72
C ILE A 225 -11.55 10.10 4.08
N VAL A 226 -11.40 10.19 2.76
CA VAL A 226 -11.81 11.35 1.97
C VAL A 226 -13.00 10.96 1.12
N LYS A 227 -14.14 11.60 1.38
CA LYS A 227 -15.34 11.41 0.60
C LYS A 227 -15.21 12.14 -0.75
N VAL A 228 -15.45 11.42 -1.84
CA VAL A 228 -15.45 11.95 -3.21
C VAL A 228 -16.87 11.87 -3.76
N ALA A 229 -17.46 13.02 -4.09
CA ALA A 229 -18.84 13.07 -4.56
C ALA A 229 -18.96 12.50 -5.98
N LYS A 230 -19.93 11.60 -6.21
CA LYS A 230 -20.03 10.83 -7.46
C LYS A 230 -20.54 11.67 -8.63
N GLU A 231 -21.30 12.73 -8.37
CA GLU A 231 -22.00 13.55 -9.38
C GLU A 231 -21.04 14.18 -10.40
N HIS A 232 -19.75 14.28 -10.06
CA HIS A 232 -18.73 14.89 -10.90
C HIS A 232 -17.67 13.88 -11.41
N LEU A 233 -17.87 12.59 -11.21
CA LEU A 233 -16.93 11.54 -11.60
C LEU A 233 -17.35 10.82 -12.90
N TYR A 234 -16.53 9.85 -13.34
CA TYR A 234 -16.90 8.96 -14.45
C TYR A 234 -17.96 7.95 -13.99
N GLU A 235 -18.80 7.50 -14.92
CA GLU A 235 -19.81 6.47 -14.66
C GLU A 235 -19.17 5.16 -14.18
N ASN A 236 -18.02 4.80 -14.75
CA ASN A 236 -17.24 3.64 -14.35
C ASN A 236 -16.42 3.93 -13.07
N SER A 237 -16.74 3.23 -11.98
CA SER A 237 -16.06 3.34 -10.68
C SER A 237 -14.55 3.06 -10.75
N ALA A 238 -14.11 2.16 -11.63
CA ALA A 238 -12.69 1.85 -11.80
C ALA A 238 -11.90 3.05 -12.34
N MET A 239 -12.50 3.85 -13.23
CA MET A 239 -11.88 5.07 -13.75
C MET A 239 -11.75 6.16 -12.68
N ASN A 240 -12.56 6.11 -11.63
CA ASN A 240 -12.52 7.11 -10.57
C ASN A 240 -11.31 6.93 -9.65
N GLY A 241 -10.84 5.68 -9.45
CA GLY A 241 -9.59 5.39 -8.74
C GLY A 241 -8.34 5.86 -9.49
N VAL A 242 -8.42 5.97 -10.83
CA VAL A 242 -7.33 6.44 -11.68
C VAL A 242 -6.98 7.92 -11.42
N ILE A 243 -7.97 8.73 -11.05
CA ILE A 243 -7.78 10.17 -10.81
C ILE A 243 -6.83 10.42 -9.63
N PRO A 244 -7.13 9.97 -8.38
CA PRO A 244 -6.21 10.17 -7.27
C PRO A 244 -4.90 9.40 -7.45
N LYS A 245 -4.86 8.32 -8.25
CA LYS A 245 -3.62 7.59 -8.57
C LYS A 245 -2.62 8.44 -9.36
N TYR A 246 -3.08 9.15 -10.41
CA TYR A 246 -2.17 9.91 -11.29
C TYR A 246 -2.02 11.38 -10.90
N LEU A 247 -2.98 11.96 -10.18
CA LEU A 247 -2.99 13.38 -9.82
C LEU A 247 -2.61 13.65 -8.36
N VAL A 248 -1.78 12.78 -7.76
CA VAL A 248 -1.32 12.93 -6.37
C VAL A 248 -0.65 14.29 -6.15
N HIS A 249 0.20 14.68 -7.09
CA HIS A 249 0.94 15.95 -7.06
C HIS A 249 0.03 17.19 -7.05
N ARG A 250 -1.21 17.08 -7.57
CA ARG A 250 -2.21 18.16 -7.49
C ARG A 250 -3.01 18.10 -6.19
N LEU A 251 -3.24 16.90 -5.67
CA LEU A 251 -4.02 16.64 -4.46
C LEU A 251 -3.23 16.94 -3.18
N PHE A 252 -1.92 16.70 -3.20
CA PHE A 252 -0.99 16.85 -2.09
C PHE A 252 0.18 17.73 -2.51
N PRO A 253 -0.05 19.03 -2.78
CA PRO A 253 0.95 19.90 -3.39
C PRO A 253 2.21 20.12 -2.54
N ASN A 254 2.13 19.86 -1.23
CA ASN A 254 3.24 20.04 -0.28
C ASN A 254 3.91 18.72 0.13
N SER A 255 3.48 17.59 -0.44
CA SER A 255 4.13 16.30 -0.22
C SER A 255 5.29 16.14 -1.20
N LYS A 256 6.44 15.66 -0.70
CA LYS A 256 7.65 15.44 -1.49
C LYS A 256 7.63 14.08 -2.20
N TYR A 257 7.14 13.05 -1.53
CA TYR A 257 7.07 11.69 -2.04
C TYR A 257 5.66 11.13 -1.87
N SER A 258 5.25 10.28 -2.81
CA SER A 258 3.96 9.61 -2.70
C SER A 258 4.05 8.13 -3.03
N ILE A 259 3.20 7.33 -2.39
CA ILE A 259 3.02 5.91 -2.68
C ILE A 259 1.55 5.66 -2.97
N TRP A 260 1.27 5.14 -4.17
CA TRP A 260 -0.04 4.58 -4.51
C TRP A 260 -0.10 3.09 -4.17
N ILE A 261 -1.17 2.69 -3.50
CA ILE A 261 -1.45 1.29 -3.17
C ILE A 261 -2.85 0.95 -3.65
N ASP A 262 -2.97 -0.11 -4.45
CA ASP A 262 -4.28 -0.64 -4.82
C ASP A 262 -4.97 -1.23 -3.57
N ALA A 263 -6.25 -0.91 -3.38
CA ALA A 263 -6.99 -1.33 -2.18
C ALA A 263 -7.09 -2.86 -1.99
N LYS A 264 -6.88 -3.63 -3.05
CA LYS A 264 -6.79 -5.11 -2.97
C LYS A 264 -5.53 -5.57 -2.25
N MET A 265 -4.49 -4.75 -2.28
CA MET A 265 -3.17 -5.04 -1.71
C MET A 265 -3.07 -4.54 -0.27
N GLN A 266 -2.15 -5.12 0.49
CA GLN A 266 -1.80 -4.65 1.83
C GLN A 266 -0.36 -4.16 1.80
N LEU A 267 -0.12 -2.96 2.32
CA LEU A 267 1.24 -2.49 2.56
C LEU A 267 1.85 -3.30 3.71
N VAL A 268 3.01 -3.93 3.47
CA VAL A 268 3.68 -4.79 4.47
C VAL A 268 5.11 -4.35 4.76
N VAL A 269 5.57 -3.29 4.12
CA VAL A 269 6.88 -2.68 4.31
C VAL A 269 6.66 -1.21 4.65
N ASP A 270 7.45 -0.68 5.58
CA ASP A 270 7.36 0.73 5.97
C ASP A 270 7.57 1.67 4.76
N PRO A 271 6.71 2.69 4.58
CA PRO A 271 6.83 3.63 3.46
C PRO A 271 8.17 4.36 3.38
N PHE A 272 8.82 4.69 4.51
CA PHE A 272 10.12 5.35 4.50
C PHE A 272 11.17 4.44 3.84
N LEU A 273 11.14 3.15 4.17
CA LEU A 273 12.05 2.16 3.60
C LEU A 273 11.79 1.95 2.10
N LEU A 274 10.53 1.90 1.68
CA LEU A 274 10.18 1.76 0.27
C LEU A 274 10.69 2.93 -0.56
N ILE A 275 10.46 4.17 -0.12
CA ILE A 275 10.93 5.36 -0.83
C ILE A 275 12.45 5.42 -0.83
N HIS A 276 13.07 5.20 0.33
CA HIS A 276 14.52 5.25 0.45
C HIS A 276 15.20 4.25 -0.48
N SER A 277 14.76 2.99 -0.44
CA SER A 277 15.38 1.91 -1.21
C SER A 277 15.08 1.94 -2.71
N LEU A 278 13.86 2.34 -3.11
CA LEU A 278 13.43 2.22 -4.51
C LEU A 278 13.53 3.52 -5.30
N VAL A 279 13.61 4.67 -4.63
CA VAL A 279 13.57 6.00 -5.27
C VAL A 279 14.84 6.78 -4.95
N ILE A 280 15.11 7.02 -3.66
CA ILE A 280 16.22 7.89 -3.24
C ILE A 280 17.57 7.25 -3.55
N LYS A 281 17.79 6.01 -3.11
CA LYS A 281 19.05 5.30 -3.28
C LYS A 281 19.41 5.06 -4.74
N GLU A 282 18.40 4.75 -5.56
CA GLU A 282 18.57 4.53 -7.01
C GLU A 282 18.60 5.85 -7.80
N ASN A 283 18.34 6.99 -7.15
CA ASN A 283 18.29 8.31 -7.75
C ASN A 283 17.36 8.38 -8.98
N VAL A 284 16.12 7.93 -8.80
CA VAL A 284 15.07 7.92 -9.84
C VAL A 284 13.85 8.73 -9.41
N ASP A 285 13.06 9.22 -10.36
CA ASP A 285 11.84 9.99 -10.05
C ASP A 285 10.67 9.13 -9.56
N MET A 286 10.60 7.88 -10.03
CA MET A 286 9.52 6.96 -9.66
C MET A 286 9.94 5.50 -9.75
N ALA A 287 9.31 4.68 -8.91
CA ALA A 287 9.41 3.22 -8.96
C ALA A 287 8.01 2.63 -9.21
N ILE A 288 7.94 1.63 -10.10
CA ILE A 288 6.70 0.90 -10.41
C ILE A 288 6.97 -0.59 -10.33
N SER A 289 6.04 -1.36 -9.75
CA SER A 289 6.13 -2.82 -9.75
C SER A 289 6.15 -3.36 -11.18
N ARG A 290 7.14 -4.20 -11.49
CA ARG A 290 7.19 -4.94 -12.75
C ARG A 290 6.01 -5.91 -12.83
N HIS A 291 5.28 -5.88 -13.95
CA HIS A 291 4.22 -6.85 -14.20
C HIS A 291 4.82 -8.27 -14.35
N PRO A 292 4.24 -9.30 -13.71
CA PRO A 292 4.88 -10.62 -13.60
C PRO A 292 4.96 -11.39 -14.92
N PHE A 293 4.06 -11.13 -15.87
CA PHE A 293 3.98 -11.85 -17.13
C PHE A 293 4.29 -10.96 -18.33
N PHE A 294 3.43 -9.98 -18.58
CA PHE A 294 3.58 -9.05 -19.69
C PHE A 294 4.69 -8.04 -19.44
N VAL A 295 5.57 -7.91 -20.42
CA VAL A 295 6.72 -6.99 -20.38
C VAL A 295 6.46 -5.72 -21.19
N HIS A 296 5.37 -5.68 -21.97
CA HIS A 296 5.04 -4.53 -22.80
C HIS A 296 3.54 -4.20 -22.86
N THR A 297 3.22 -2.94 -23.12
CA THR A 297 1.84 -2.42 -23.15
C THR A 297 0.94 -3.17 -24.15
N MET A 298 1.46 -3.49 -25.35
CA MET A 298 0.67 -4.23 -26.35
C MET A 298 0.24 -5.64 -25.90
N GLU A 299 1.00 -6.31 -25.02
CA GLU A 299 0.71 -7.66 -24.52
C GLU A 299 -0.44 -7.59 -23.54
N GLU A 300 -0.38 -6.62 -22.60
CA GLU A 300 -1.50 -6.36 -21.69
C GLU A 300 -2.74 -5.88 -22.45
N ALA A 301 -2.60 -5.10 -23.53
CA ALA A 301 -3.73 -4.69 -24.37
C ALA A 301 -4.38 -5.89 -25.08
N MET A 302 -3.57 -6.75 -25.72
CA MET A 302 -4.07 -7.98 -26.35
C MET A 302 -4.74 -8.91 -25.32
N ALA A 303 -4.13 -9.08 -24.14
CA ALA A 303 -4.69 -9.88 -23.06
C ALA A 303 -6.00 -9.27 -22.52
N THR A 304 -6.06 -7.95 -22.37
CA THR A 304 -7.25 -7.20 -21.93
C THR A 304 -8.41 -7.40 -22.89
N GLY A 305 -8.17 -7.27 -24.19
CA GLY A 305 -9.17 -7.55 -25.23
C GLY A 305 -9.61 -9.01 -25.24
N ARG A 306 -8.64 -9.95 -25.20
CA ARG A 306 -8.91 -11.39 -25.22
C ARG A 306 -9.74 -11.86 -24.02
N TRP A 307 -9.43 -11.34 -22.83
CA TRP A 307 -10.12 -11.69 -21.59
C TRP A 307 -11.37 -10.83 -21.33
N LYS A 308 -11.72 -9.91 -22.24
CA LYS A 308 -12.85 -8.98 -22.10
C LYS A 308 -12.82 -8.23 -20.76
N LYS A 309 -11.62 -7.92 -20.25
CA LYS A 309 -11.43 -7.07 -19.07
C LYS A 309 -11.98 -5.66 -19.32
N TRP A 310 -11.95 -5.23 -20.57
CA TRP A 310 -12.56 -4.01 -21.07
C TRP A 310 -13.56 -4.36 -22.17
N TRP A 311 -14.74 -3.73 -22.12
CA TRP A 311 -15.84 -4.08 -23.03
C TRP A 311 -15.68 -3.45 -24.42
N ASP A 312 -15.07 -2.26 -24.51
CA ASP A 312 -14.84 -1.53 -25.76
C ASP A 312 -13.48 -1.91 -26.37
N VAL A 313 -13.45 -3.08 -27.01
CA VAL A 313 -12.25 -3.64 -27.64
C VAL A 313 -11.79 -2.78 -28.83
N ASP A 314 -12.72 -2.15 -29.55
CA ASP A 314 -12.39 -1.26 -30.67
C ASP A 314 -11.71 0.03 -30.18
N GLY A 315 -12.18 0.60 -29.07
CA GLY A 315 -11.51 1.71 -28.40
C GLY A 315 -10.12 1.34 -27.91
N LEU A 316 -9.94 0.14 -27.37
CA LEU A 316 -8.62 -0.37 -26.98
C LEU A 316 -7.67 -0.50 -28.17
N LYS A 317 -8.16 -1.04 -29.30
CA LYS A 317 -7.39 -1.13 -30.55
C LYS A 317 -6.97 0.25 -31.03
N LYS A 318 -7.93 1.19 -31.12
CA LYS A 318 -7.66 2.56 -31.55
C LYS A 318 -6.65 3.27 -30.65
N GLN A 319 -6.69 3.02 -29.34
CA GLN A 319 -5.72 3.56 -28.39
C GLN A 319 -4.31 3.02 -28.67
N MET A 320 -4.17 1.72 -28.94
CA MET A 320 -2.88 1.11 -29.27
C MET A 320 -2.33 1.59 -30.61
N GLU A 321 -3.18 1.71 -31.64
CA GLU A 321 -2.82 2.29 -32.94
C GLU A 321 -2.32 3.72 -32.76
N THR A 322 -3.04 4.54 -31.99
CA THR A 322 -2.64 5.90 -31.66
C THR A 322 -1.27 5.93 -30.96
N TYR A 323 -0.98 4.98 -30.05
CA TYR A 323 0.33 4.92 -29.41
C TYR A 323 1.44 4.58 -30.42
N CYS A 324 1.22 3.64 -31.33
CA CYS A 324 2.17 3.32 -32.40
C CYS A 324 2.44 4.52 -33.30
N GLU A 325 1.39 5.21 -33.75
CA GLU A 325 1.49 6.43 -34.58
C GLU A 325 2.30 7.53 -33.88
N ASN A 326 2.25 7.56 -32.55
CA ASN A 326 2.99 8.49 -31.70
C ASN A 326 4.36 7.97 -31.23
N GLY A 327 4.89 6.91 -31.84
CA GLY A 327 6.25 6.44 -31.62
C GLY A 327 6.41 5.31 -30.60
N LEU A 328 5.32 4.72 -30.08
CA LEU A 328 5.41 3.51 -29.26
C LEU A 328 5.91 2.35 -30.13
N GLN A 329 7.20 2.02 -30.00
CA GLN A 329 7.79 0.86 -30.64
C GLN A 329 7.44 -0.43 -29.86
N PRO A 330 7.20 -1.57 -30.54
CA PRO A 330 7.11 -2.88 -29.91
C PRO A 330 8.31 -3.14 -28.98
N TRP A 331 8.11 -3.95 -27.95
CA TRP A 331 9.22 -4.36 -27.10
C TRP A 331 10.07 -5.39 -27.81
N ASN A 332 11.39 -5.30 -27.62
CA ASN A 332 12.34 -6.34 -27.98
C ASN A 332 13.42 -6.41 -26.87
N PRO A 333 14.19 -7.51 -26.76
CA PRO A 333 15.18 -7.69 -25.69
C PRO A 333 16.29 -6.64 -25.68
N GLU A 334 16.54 -5.99 -26.82
CA GLU A 334 17.58 -4.97 -27.00
C GLU A 334 17.07 -3.57 -26.69
N LYS A 335 15.75 -3.38 -26.53
CA LYS A 335 15.13 -2.10 -26.26
C LYS A 335 15.53 -1.69 -24.85
N PRO A 336 16.33 -0.62 -24.68
CA PRO A 336 16.69 -0.16 -23.36
C PRO A 336 15.40 0.25 -22.62
N TYR A 337 15.35 -0.02 -21.31
CA TYR A 337 14.44 0.74 -20.48
C TYR A 337 14.79 2.22 -20.67
N PRO A 338 13.82 3.13 -20.77
CA PRO A 338 14.12 4.55 -20.79
C PRO A 338 14.85 4.88 -19.48
N SER A 339 16.18 4.95 -19.56
CA SER A 339 17.03 5.57 -18.55
C SER A 339 16.94 7.05 -18.81
N VAL A 340 16.39 7.78 -17.84
CA VAL A 340 16.36 9.25 -17.84
C VAL A 340 17.78 9.80 -17.93
#